data_AF-A0A7S2L067-F1
#
_entry.id   AF-A0A7S2L067-F1
#
_cell.length_a   1.000
_cell.length_b   1.000
_cell.length_c   1.000
_cell.angle_alpha   90.00
_cell.angle_beta   90.00
_cell.angle_gamma   90.00
#
_symmetry.space_group_name_H-M   'P 1'
#
loop_
_entity.id
_entity.type
_entity.pdbx_description
1 polymer ?
#
loop_
_entity_poly.entity_id
_entity_poly.type
_entity_poly.pdbx_seq_one_letter_code
_entity_poly.pdbx_strand_id
1 'polypeptide(L)'
;DTLYSLALITRKKAVRHEKSFKELGKRLILAASENDLLLDQIGANGLSEMVWSMAILNLQEETAFLNSICNDLNERQHFLGQLSSHDLANLIWSFARLNYAHFGVMMSISRALRKQILIQNPTSYDIVRAIWAFAHLVRRIESRSQGHLVSAVESTYTVRNDLAELRHEGRAMLYRLRRLVLKAENTRTDTDTHEKKDTTFVLHSGQIADIYWALTVFGYRNDME
;
A
#
# COMPACT_ATOMS: atom_id res chain seq x y z
N ASP A 1 16.67 9.53 -4.90
CA ASP A 1 16.74 10.25 -6.20
C ASP A 1 16.88 9.36 -7.44
N THR A 2 17.93 8.55 -7.58
CA THR A 2 18.18 7.77 -8.81
C THR A 2 17.11 6.70 -9.08
N LEU A 3 16.75 5.88 -8.08
CA LEU A 3 15.69 4.86 -8.20
C LEU A 3 14.31 5.46 -8.49
N TYR A 4 13.97 6.55 -7.81
CA TYR A 4 12.75 7.30 -8.05
C TYR A 4 12.67 7.85 -9.49
N SER A 5 13.76 8.46 -9.96
CA SER A 5 13.87 8.97 -11.33
C SER A 5 13.72 7.84 -12.36
N LEU A 6 14.33 6.68 -12.10
CA LEU A 6 14.23 5.49 -12.95
C LEU A 6 12.81 4.92 -13.00
N ALA A 7 12.12 4.82 -11.85
CA ALA A 7 10.75 4.35 -11.78
C ALA A 7 9.78 5.30 -12.49
N LEU A 8 9.98 6.62 -12.36
CA LEU A 8 9.19 7.63 -13.05
C LEU A 8 9.39 7.56 -14.58
N ILE A 9 10.63 7.37 -15.03
CA ILE A 9 10.96 7.17 -16.45
C ILE A 9 10.31 5.88 -16.97
N THR A 10 10.36 4.79 -16.21
CA THR A 10 9.78 3.50 -16.60
C THR A 10 8.27 3.58 -16.73
N ARG A 11 7.59 4.27 -15.79
CA ARG A 11 6.15 4.55 -15.87
C ARG A 11 5.77 5.35 -17.12
N LYS A 12 6.63 6.28 -17.57
CA LYS A 12 6.37 7.16 -18.72
C LYS A 12 6.81 6.59 -20.08
N LYS A 13 7.82 5.71 -20.13
CA LYS A 13 8.47 5.24 -21.38
C LYS A 13 8.31 3.73 -21.63
N ALA A 14 7.24 3.12 -21.13
CA ALA A 14 6.94 1.71 -21.34
C ALA A 14 7.16 1.33 -22.83
N VAL A 15 7.86 0.21 -23.05
CA VAL A 15 8.10 -0.54 -24.30
C VAL A 15 9.56 -0.62 -24.80
N ARG A 16 10.41 0.42 -24.85
CA ARG A 16 11.72 0.30 -25.57
C ARG A 16 12.96 -0.10 -24.76
N HIS A 17 13.03 0.15 -23.46
CA HIS A 17 14.25 -0.12 -22.66
C HIS A 17 13.99 -0.87 -21.35
N GLU A 18 12.78 -1.41 -21.16
CA GLU A 18 12.30 -2.00 -19.90
C GLU A 18 13.27 -3.00 -19.26
N LYS A 19 13.94 -3.85 -20.06
CA LYS A 19 14.91 -4.84 -19.55
C LYS A 19 16.15 -4.18 -18.95
N SER A 20 16.77 -3.23 -19.66
CA SER A 20 17.98 -2.52 -19.18
C SER A 20 17.69 -1.65 -17.96
N PHE A 21 16.49 -1.04 -17.88
CA PHE A 21 16.08 -0.24 -16.73
C PHE A 21 15.77 -1.10 -15.49
N LYS A 22 15.13 -2.26 -15.66
CA LYS A 22 14.94 -3.24 -14.57
C LYS A 22 16.29 -3.73 -14.04
N GLU A 23 17.23 -4.03 -14.93
CA GLU A 23 18.58 -4.49 -14.55
C GLU A 23 19.36 -3.41 -13.77
N LEU A 24 19.29 -2.14 -14.19
CA LEU A 24 19.91 -1.04 -13.46
C LEU A 24 19.25 -0.82 -12.08
N GLY A 25 17.91 -0.88 -12.02
CA GLY A 25 17.16 -0.80 -10.77
C GLY A 25 17.55 -1.92 -9.80
N LYS A 26 17.63 -3.16 -10.30
CA LYS A 26 18.11 -4.33 -9.54
C LYS A 26 19.51 -4.10 -8.98
N ARG A 27 20.46 -3.63 -9.79
CA ARG A 27 21.85 -3.38 -9.34
C ARG A 27 21.93 -2.31 -8.24
N LEU A 28 21.15 -1.24 -8.37
CA LEU A 28 21.09 -0.20 -7.34
C LEU A 28 20.47 -0.72 -6.03
N ILE A 29 19.46 -1.59 -6.13
CA ILE A 29 18.84 -2.23 -4.98
C ILE A 29 19.78 -3.23 -4.30
N LEU A 30 20.49 -4.05 -5.08
CA LEU A 30 21.49 -4.98 -4.55
C LEU A 30 22.62 -4.23 -3.83
N ALA A 31 23.14 -3.15 -4.42
CA ALA A 31 24.14 -2.29 -3.78
C ALA A 31 23.61 -1.62 -2.49
N ALA A 32 22.30 -1.30 -2.46
CA ALA A 32 21.67 -0.78 -1.26
C ALA A 32 21.49 -1.89 -0.19
N SER A 33 21.16 -3.12 -0.59
CA SER A 33 21.01 -4.28 0.29
C SER A 33 22.30 -4.73 0.97
N GLU A 34 23.45 -4.45 0.34
CA GLU A 34 24.78 -4.75 0.89
C GLU A 34 25.19 -3.75 1.99
N ASN A 35 24.44 -2.65 2.16
CA ASN A 35 24.67 -1.67 3.22
C ASN A 35 23.60 -1.82 4.31
N ASP A 36 23.97 -2.42 5.46
CA ASP A 36 23.13 -2.58 6.67
C ASP A 36 22.57 -1.26 7.28
N LEU A 37 22.81 -0.11 6.65
CA LEU A 37 22.42 1.23 7.08
C LEU A 37 21.35 1.86 6.18
N LEU A 38 20.62 1.04 5.43
CA LEU A 38 19.64 1.43 4.42
C LEU A 38 18.63 2.49 4.95
N LEU A 39 18.02 2.27 6.12
CA LEU A 39 17.05 3.22 6.67
C LEU A 39 17.67 4.55 7.13
N ASP A 40 18.90 4.51 7.64
CA ASP A 40 19.60 5.70 8.16
C ASP A 40 20.10 6.61 7.03
N GLN A 41 20.42 6.03 5.86
CA GLN A 41 20.95 6.79 4.72
C GLN A 41 19.86 7.36 3.81
N ILE A 42 18.78 6.62 3.55
CA ILE A 42 17.73 7.06 2.60
C ILE A 42 16.62 7.83 3.31
N GLY A 43 16.50 7.67 4.63
CA GLY A 43 15.44 8.27 5.45
C GLY A 43 14.05 7.69 5.18
N ALA A 44 13.06 8.20 5.93
CA ALA A 44 11.69 7.70 5.93
C ALA A 44 11.03 7.71 4.54
N ASN A 45 10.99 8.88 3.90
CA ASN A 45 10.29 9.02 2.61
C ASN A 45 11.00 8.23 1.50
N GLY A 46 12.34 8.17 1.55
CA GLY A 46 13.16 7.45 0.58
C GLY A 46 12.91 5.94 0.58
N LEU A 47 12.59 5.34 1.73
CA LEU A 47 12.15 3.95 1.79
C LEU A 47 10.86 3.74 0.99
N SER A 48 9.87 4.62 1.15
CA SER A 48 8.58 4.48 0.45
C SER A 48 8.75 4.55 -1.06
N GLU A 49 9.58 5.49 -1.54
CA GLU A 49 9.88 5.67 -2.94
C GLU A 49 10.67 4.49 -3.51
N MET A 50 11.58 3.91 -2.72
CA MET A 50 12.37 2.76 -3.14
C MET A 50 11.50 1.51 -3.30
N VAL A 51 10.69 1.16 -2.29
CA VAL A 51 9.80 0.00 -2.38
C VAL A 51 8.75 0.21 -3.48
N TRP A 52 8.27 1.44 -3.67
CA TRP A 52 7.43 1.78 -4.82
C TRP A 52 8.13 1.56 -6.15
N SER A 53 9.38 2.01 -6.28
CA SER A 53 10.18 1.83 -7.49
C SER A 53 10.35 0.34 -7.80
N MET A 54 10.60 -0.49 -6.79
CA MET A 54 10.62 -1.95 -6.91
C MET A 54 9.30 -2.51 -7.45
N ALA A 55 8.18 -2.04 -6.91
CA ALA A 55 6.84 -2.47 -7.31
C ALA A 55 6.49 -2.07 -8.75
N ILE A 56 6.97 -0.91 -9.21
CA ILE A 56 6.84 -0.47 -10.60
C ILE A 56 7.71 -1.31 -11.53
N LEU A 57 8.93 -1.65 -11.11
CA LEU A 57 9.86 -2.48 -11.86
C LEU A 57 9.54 -3.98 -11.80
N ASN A 58 8.51 -4.38 -11.04
CA ASN A 58 8.08 -5.77 -10.83
C ASN A 58 9.19 -6.68 -10.30
N LEU A 59 9.94 -6.20 -9.30
CA LEU A 59 11.07 -6.91 -8.69
C LEU A 59 10.61 -7.89 -7.60
N GLN A 60 9.62 -8.73 -7.91
CA GLN A 60 9.01 -9.67 -6.95
C GLN A 60 9.97 -10.78 -6.51
N GLU A 61 10.93 -11.13 -7.36
CA GLU A 61 11.93 -12.19 -7.11
C GLU A 61 12.99 -11.79 -6.06
N GLU A 62 13.11 -10.50 -5.74
CA GLU A 62 14.13 -9.98 -4.81
C GLU A 62 13.68 -10.13 -3.35
N THR A 63 13.24 -11.34 -2.96
CA THR A 63 12.62 -11.61 -1.65
C THR A 63 13.59 -11.43 -0.49
N ALA A 64 14.89 -11.65 -0.69
CA ALA A 64 15.91 -11.47 0.34
C ALA A 64 16.01 -10.01 0.80
N PHE A 65 15.99 -9.07 -0.14
CA PHE A 65 16.00 -7.64 0.20
C PHE A 65 14.69 -7.19 0.84
N LEU A 66 13.55 -7.67 0.33
CA LEU A 66 12.24 -7.39 0.95
C LEU A 66 12.13 -7.95 2.38
N ASN A 67 12.75 -9.12 2.65
CA ASN A 67 12.88 -9.68 4.00
C ASN A 67 13.71 -8.75 4.89
N SER A 68 14.87 -8.27 4.42
CA SER A 68 15.72 -7.33 5.16
C SER A 68 14.96 -6.05 5.53
N ILE A 69 14.27 -5.43 4.56
CA ILE A 69 13.43 -4.25 4.83
C ILE A 69 12.36 -4.57 5.89
N CYS A 70 11.71 -5.73 5.80
CA CYS A 70 10.68 -6.12 6.77
C CYS A 70 11.26 -6.35 8.17
N ASN A 71 12.45 -6.94 8.29
CA ASN A 71 13.14 -7.11 9.56
C ASN A 71 13.51 -5.75 10.16
N ASP A 72 14.09 -4.86 9.38
CA ASP A 72 14.45 -3.52 9.84
C ASP A 72 13.23 -2.72 10.30
N LEU A 73 12.11 -2.80 9.58
CA LEU A 73 10.85 -2.14 9.98
C LEU A 73 10.24 -2.76 11.25
N ASN A 74 10.42 -4.06 11.48
CA ASN A 74 10.00 -4.72 12.72
C ASN A 74 10.84 -4.29 13.91
N GLU A 75 12.16 -4.13 13.74
CA GLU A 75 13.06 -3.66 14.79
C GLU A 75 12.90 -2.17 15.08
N ARG A 76 12.65 -1.38 14.03
CA ARG A 76 12.56 0.09 14.10
C ARG A 76 11.14 0.60 13.91
N GLN A 77 10.15 0.03 14.60
CA GLN A 77 8.74 0.43 14.43
C GLN A 77 8.48 1.94 14.64
N HIS A 78 9.30 2.62 15.46
CA HIS A 78 9.21 4.06 15.66
C HIS A 78 9.43 4.86 14.36
N PHE A 79 10.19 4.31 13.41
CA PHE A 79 10.42 4.88 12.08
C PHE A 79 9.12 5.05 11.30
N LEU A 80 8.19 4.09 11.42
CA LEU A 80 6.86 4.18 10.77
C LEU A 80 6.05 5.39 11.26
N GLY A 81 6.32 5.87 12.48
CA GLY A 81 5.70 7.07 13.02
C GLY A 81 6.16 8.37 12.36
N GLN A 82 7.29 8.35 11.66
CA GLN A 82 7.86 9.52 10.97
C GLN A 82 7.33 9.67 9.54
N LEU A 83 6.81 8.58 8.97
CA LEU A 83 6.24 8.56 7.62
C LEU A 83 4.91 9.31 7.55
N SER A 84 4.66 9.98 6.43
CA SER A 84 3.35 10.59 6.17
C SER A 84 2.29 9.53 5.86
N SER A 85 1.02 9.94 5.89
CA SER A 85 -0.09 9.10 5.42
C SER A 85 0.08 8.66 3.96
N HIS A 86 0.66 9.53 3.12
CA HIS A 86 1.02 9.23 1.73
C HIS A 86 2.09 8.14 1.66
N ASP A 87 3.19 8.29 2.40
CA ASP A 87 4.31 7.34 2.37
C ASP A 87 3.89 5.96 2.88
N LEU A 88 3.06 5.90 3.92
CA LEU A 88 2.54 4.64 4.48
C LEU A 88 1.57 3.95 3.51
N ALA A 89 0.67 4.71 2.87
CA ALA A 89 -0.19 4.18 1.82
C ALA A 89 0.62 3.69 0.61
N ASN A 90 1.71 4.39 0.29
CA ASN A 90 2.65 4.01 -0.76
C ASN A 90 3.39 2.71 -0.40
N LEU A 91 3.89 2.56 0.82
CA LEU A 91 4.55 1.35 1.31
C LEU A 91 3.64 0.12 1.15
N ILE A 92 2.43 0.17 1.74
CA ILE A 92 1.55 -0.99 1.77
C ILE A 92 1.08 -1.38 0.37
N TRP A 93 0.80 -0.39 -0.49
CA TRP A 93 0.49 -0.64 -1.91
C TRP A 93 1.64 -1.32 -2.63
N SER A 94 2.88 -0.89 -2.37
CA SER A 94 4.06 -1.40 -3.04
C SER A 94 4.34 -2.84 -2.66
N PHE A 95 4.24 -3.17 -1.36
CA PHE A 95 4.31 -4.54 -0.88
C PHE A 95 3.21 -5.44 -1.46
N ALA A 96 1.96 -4.96 -1.47
CA ALA A 96 0.85 -5.68 -2.07
C ALA A 96 1.07 -5.97 -3.56
N ARG A 97 1.55 -4.97 -4.32
CA ARG A 97 1.89 -5.10 -5.75
C ARG A 97 3.09 -6.02 -6.00
N LEU A 98 4.06 -6.04 -5.10
CA LEU A 98 5.17 -6.98 -5.14
C LEU A 98 4.77 -8.41 -4.76
N ASN A 99 3.50 -8.62 -4.40
CA ASN A 99 2.99 -9.90 -3.95
C ASN A 99 3.73 -10.46 -2.72
N TYR A 100 4.27 -9.54 -1.90
CA TYR A 100 5.16 -9.84 -0.80
C TYR A 100 4.57 -9.26 0.48
N ALA A 101 4.28 -10.13 1.45
CA ALA A 101 3.51 -9.77 2.63
C ALA A 101 4.10 -10.42 3.88
N HIS A 102 4.75 -9.62 4.73
CA HIS A 102 5.04 -9.99 6.11
C HIS A 102 3.92 -9.47 7.01
N PHE A 103 3.07 -10.35 7.53
CA PHE A 103 1.83 -9.96 8.23
C PHE A 103 2.08 -8.93 9.35
N GLY A 104 3.04 -9.18 10.23
CA GLY A 104 3.38 -8.25 11.32
C GLY A 104 3.83 -6.86 10.85
N VAL A 105 4.49 -6.77 9.70
CA VAL A 105 4.92 -5.48 9.12
C VAL A 105 3.71 -4.78 8.50
N MET A 106 2.85 -5.50 7.78
CA MET A 106 1.62 -4.93 7.20
C MET A 106 0.72 -4.35 8.28
N MET A 107 0.59 -5.04 9.42
CA MET A 107 -0.19 -4.55 10.57
C MET A 107 0.49 -3.36 11.25
N SER A 108 1.81 -3.34 11.35
CA SER A 108 2.56 -2.19 11.87
C SER A 108 2.39 -0.95 10.98
N ILE A 109 2.50 -1.10 9.66
CA ILE A 109 2.23 -0.05 8.68
C ILE A 109 0.77 0.42 8.80
N SER A 110 -0.20 -0.50 8.93
CA SER A 110 -1.61 -0.12 9.09
C SER A 110 -1.85 0.71 10.34
N ARG A 111 -1.28 0.30 11.47
CA ARG A 111 -1.39 1.04 12.73
C ARG A 111 -0.82 2.44 12.61
N ALA A 112 0.35 2.58 11.99
CA ALA A 112 0.95 3.88 11.71
C ALA A 112 0.06 4.71 10.77
N LEU A 113 -0.44 4.11 9.69
CA LEU A 113 -1.31 4.78 8.72
C LEU A 113 -2.60 5.29 9.38
N ARG A 114 -3.23 4.48 10.23
CA ARG A 114 -4.42 4.88 10.98
C ARG A 114 -4.15 6.08 11.88
N LYS A 115 -2.99 6.16 12.52
CA LYS A 115 -2.59 7.31 13.33
C LYS A 115 -2.37 8.54 12.44
N GLN A 116 -1.62 8.39 11.35
CA GLN A 116 -1.31 9.50 10.46
C GLN A 116 -2.55 10.06 9.75
N ILE A 117 -3.52 9.23 9.36
CA ILE A 117 -4.80 9.70 8.80
C ILE A 117 -5.62 10.55 9.80
N LEU A 118 -5.44 10.36 11.10
CA LEU A 118 -6.14 11.19 12.10
C LEU A 118 -5.45 12.54 12.31
N ILE A 119 -4.14 12.61 12.07
CA ILE A 119 -3.31 13.79 12.30
C ILE A 119 -3.21 14.64 11.02
N GLN A 120 -3.19 13.99 9.87
CA GLN A 120 -3.03 14.59 8.55
C GLN A 120 -4.37 14.60 7.81
N ASN A 121 -4.52 15.46 6.82
CA ASN A 121 -5.61 15.39 5.85
C ASN A 121 -5.12 14.59 4.63
N PRO A 122 -5.25 13.24 4.62
CA PRO A 122 -4.81 12.44 3.48
C PRO A 122 -5.67 12.76 2.25
N THR A 123 -5.12 12.50 1.07
CA THR A 123 -5.90 12.59 -0.16
C THR A 123 -6.82 11.37 -0.30
N SER A 124 -7.86 11.50 -1.13
CA SER A 124 -8.70 10.35 -1.52
C SER A 124 -7.85 9.22 -2.13
N TYR A 125 -6.80 9.59 -2.89
CA TYR A 125 -5.88 8.68 -3.55
C TYR A 125 -5.10 7.82 -2.56
N ASP A 126 -4.60 8.40 -1.46
CA ASP A 126 -3.83 7.66 -0.46
C ASP A 126 -4.69 6.57 0.21
N ILE A 127 -5.93 6.92 0.56
CA ILE A 127 -6.84 5.98 1.21
C ILE A 127 -7.26 4.87 0.23
N VAL A 128 -7.57 5.22 -1.03
CA VAL A 128 -7.94 4.22 -2.04
C VAL A 128 -6.78 3.26 -2.32
N ARG A 129 -5.53 3.72 -2.35
CA ARG A 129 -4.37 2.84 -2.48
C ARG A 129 -4.25 1.86 -1.32
N ALA A 130 -4.46 2.32 -0.09
CA ALA A 130 -4.46 1.44 1.08
C ALA A 130 -5.60 0.41 1.01
N ILE A 131 -6.81 0.83 0.65
CA ILE A 131 -7.98 -0.06 0.44
C ILE A 131 -7.65 -1.16 -0.57
N TRP A 132 -7.13 -0.77 -1.75
CA TRP A 132 -6.73 -1.72 -2.78
C TRP A 132 -5.65 -2.68 -2.27
N ALA A 133 -4.64 -2.16 -1.56
CA ALA A 133 -3.54 -2.96 -1.02
C ALA A 133 -4.05 -4.04 -0.06
N PHE A 134 -4.91 -3.69 0.90
CA PHE A 134 -5.50 -4.66 1.83
C PHE A 134 -6.34 -5.71 1.12
N ALA A 135 -7.18 -5.31 0.15
CA ALA A 135 -7.97 -6.25 -0.64
C ALA A 135 -7.07 -7.22 -1.43
N HIS A 136 -5.99 -6.71 -2.02
CA HIS A 136 -5.03 -7.55 -2.74
C HIS A 136 -4.33 -8.56 -1.81
N LEU A 137 -3.90 -8.12 -0.62
CA LEU A 137 -3.30 -9.00 0.39
C LEU A 137 -4.26 -10.10 0.86
N VAL A 138 -5.53 -9.76 1.11
CA VAL A 138 -6.59 -10.74 1.47
C VAL A 138 -6.72 -11.80 0.38
N ARG A 139 -6.94 -11.39 -0.88
CA ARG A 139 -7.07 -12.34 -2.00
C ARG A 139 -5.84 -13.22 -2.18
N ARG A 140 -4.65 -12.65 -1.95
CA ARG A 140 -3.40 -13.40 -2.08
C ARG A 140 -3.31 -14.51 -1.05
N ILE A 141 -3.59 -14.20 0.21
CA ILE A 141 -3.57 -15.19 1.30
C ILE A 141 -4.64 -16.26 1.07
N GLU A 142 -5.85 -15.88 0.62
CA GLU A 142 -6.92 -16.81 0.25
C GLU A 142 -6.51 -17.76 -0.88
N SER A 143 -5.90 -17.22 -1.95
CA SER A 143 -5.44 -18.06 -3.07
C SER A 143 -4.35 -19.03 -2.64
N ARG A 144 -3.42 -18.59 -1.77
CA ARG A 144 -2.36 -19.46 -1.25
C ARG A 144 -2.91 -20.54 -0.31
N SER A 145 -3.92 -20.23 0.50
CA SER A 145 -4.55 -21.20 1.41
C SER A 145 -5.42 -22.23 0.69
N GLN A 146 -5.99 -21.89 -0.48
CA GLN A 146 -6.74 -22.83 -1.32
C GLN A 146 -5.84 -23.80 -2.11
N GLY A 147 -4.62 -23.38 -2.48
CA GLY A 147 -3.67 -24.18 -3.27
C GLY A 147 -2.89 -25.23 -2.48
N HIS A 148 -2.85 -25.12 -1.16
CA HIS A 148 -2.26 -26.11 -0.27
C HIS A 148 -3.38 -26.76 0.54
N LEU A 149 -3.54 -28.08 0.46
CA LEU A 149 -4.34 -28.83 1.44
C LEU A 149 -3.70 -28.59 2.82
N VAL A 150 -4.16 -27.56 3.54
CA VAL A 150 -3.57 -27.13 4.82
C VAL A 150 -3.77 -28.25 5.83
N SER A 151 -2.71 -29.02 6.07
CA SER A 151 -2.71 -30.25 6.86
C SER A 151 -2.52 -30.03 8.37
N ALA A 152 -2.77 -28.82 8.89
CA ALA A 152 -2.70 -28.56 10.33
C ALA A 152 -3.73 -27.51 10.77
N VAL A 153 -4.52 -27.85 11.79
CA VAL A 153 -5.59 -26.99 12.37
C VAL A 153 -5.05 -25.64 12.84
N GLU A 154 -3.84 -25.61 13.40
CA GLU A 154 -3.19 -24.38 13.87
C GLU A 154 -2.84 -23.43 12.72
N SER A 155 -2.36 -23.95 11.59
CA SER A 155 -2.11 -23.15 10.39
C SER A 155 -3.40 -22.59 9.79
N THR A 156 -4.50 -23.34 9.86
CA THR A 156 -5.82 -22.85 9.43
C THR A 156 -6.33 -21.73 10.34
N TYR A 157 -6.11 -21.83 11.66
CA TYR A 157 -6.53 -20.83 12.63
C TYR A 157 -5.77 -19.50 12.45
N THR A 158 -4.44 -19.55 12.32
CA THR A 158 -3.62 -18.35 12.10
C THR A 158 -3.98 -17.65 10.80
N VAL A 159 -4.09 -18.39 9.68
CA VAL A 159 -4.49 -17.81 8.39
C VAL A 159 -5.88 -17.15 8.47
N ARG A 160 -6.83 -17.77 9.18
CA ARG A 160 -8.17 -17.21 9.35
C ARG A 160 -8.14 -15.89 10.13
N ASN A 161 -7.32 -15.79 11.17
CA ASN A 161 -7.18 -14.57 11.95
C ASN A 161 -6.49 -13.46 11.14
N ASP A 162 -5.40 -13.79 10.44
CA ASP A 162 -4.69 -12.84 9.58
C ASP A 162 -5.62 -12.25 8.51
N LEU A 163 -6.44 -13.10 7.87
CA LEU A 163 -7.46 -12.67 6.92
C LEU A 163 -8.51 -11.76 7.57
N ALA A 164 -8.97 -12.10 8.79
CA ALA A 164 -9.94 -11.29 9.51
C ALA A 164 -9.40 -9.89 9.83
N GLU A 165 -8.13 -9.80 10.27
CA GLU A 165 -7.45 -8.55 10.58
C GLU A 165 -7.23 -7.68 9.34
N LEU A 166 -6.73 -8.25 8.22
CA LEU A 166 -6.54 -7.50 6.99
C LEU A 166 -7.86 -6.98 6.42
N ARG A 167 -8.92 -7.81 6.46
CA ARG A 167 -10.27 -7.37 6.09
C ARG A 167 -10.75 -6.25 7.02
N HIS A 168 -10.50 -6.35 8.33
CA HIS A 168 -10.85 -5.31 9.29
C HIS A 168 -10.16 -3.98 8.96
N GLU A 169 -8.85 -4.00 8.73
CA GLU A 169 -8.08 -2.80 8.36
C GLU A 169 -8.58 -2.20 7.03
N GLY A 170 -8.82 -3.03 6.02
CA GLY A 170 -9.42 -2.60 4.74
C GLY A 170 -10.79 -1.93 4.90
N ARG A 171 -11.70 -2.53 5.71
CA ARG A 171 -13.01 -1.93 6.05
C ARG A 171 -12.86 -0.61 6.82
N ALA A 172 -11.89 -0.54 7.72
CA ALA A 172 -11.62 0.67 8.48
C ALA A 172 -11.13 1.82 7.58
N MET A 173 -10.43 1.52 6.47
CA MET A 173 -10.05 2.50 5.46
C MET A 173 -11.24 2.93 4.60
N LEU A 174 -12.12 2.00 4.21
CA LEU A 174 -13.38 2.32 3.50
C LEU A 174 -14.27 3.28 4.30
N TYR A 175 -14.43 3.02 5.61
CA TYR A 175 -15.20 3.90 6.49
C TYR A 175 -14.62 5.32 6.54
N ARG A 176 -13.29 5.43 6.60
CA ARG A 176 -12.59 6.73 6.59
C ARG A 176 -12.77 7.46 5.27
N LEU A 177 -12.64 6.76 4.15
CA LEU A 177 -12.89 7.33 2.82
C LEU A 177 -14.30 7.90 2.73
N ARG A 178 -15.31 7.11 3.14
CA ARG A 178 -16.71 7.56 3.14
C ARG A 178 -16.90 8.83 3.97
N ARG A 179 -16.33 8.89 5.18
CA ARG A 179 -16.43 10.07 6.05
C ARG A 179 -15.82 11.32 5.40
N LEU A 180 -14.69 11.17 4.71
CA LEU A 180 -14.01 12.30 4.06
C LEU A 180 -14.75 12.77 2.81
N VAL A 181 -15.31 11.86 2.02
CA VAL A 181 -16.18 12.19 0.88
C VAL A 181 -17.41 12.96 1.38
N LEU A 182 -18.11 12.47 2.41
CA LEU A 182 -19.27 13.15 2.98
C LEU A 182 -18.92 14.53 3.55
N LYS A 183 -17.75 14.66 4.19
CA LYS A 183 -17.26 15.97 4.68
C LYS A 183 -17.05 16.94 3.53
N ALA A 184 -16.42 16.49 2.43
CA ALA A 184 -16.18 17.31 1.25
C ALA A 184 -17.49 17.72 0.54
N GLU A 185 -18.48 16.83 0.49
CA GLU A 185 -19.82 17.13 -0.04
C GLU A 185 -20.55 18.18 0.80
N ASN A 186 -20.55 18.06 2.12
CA ASN A 186 -21.18 19.03 3.01
C ASN A 186 -20.51 20.41 2.95
N THR A 187 -19.19 20.47 2.86
CA THR A 187 -18.48 21.76 2.68
C THR A 187 -18.80 22.42 1.35
N ARG A 188 -19.10 21.62 0.30
CA ARG A 188 -19.47 22.12 -1.02
C ARG A 188 -20.88 22.73 -1.03
N THR A 189 -21.81 22.21 -0.23
CA THR A 189 -23.16 22.79 -0.11
C THR A 189 -23.18 24.10 0.67
N ASP A 190 -22.24 24.30 1.59
CA ASP A 190 -22.16 25.50 2.43
C ASP A 190 -21.40 26.67 1.79
N THR A 191 -20.63 26.44 0.72
CA THR A 191 -19.70 27.43 0.12
C THR A 191 -20.10 27.91 -1.29
N ASP A 192 -21.40 27.91 -1.62
CA ASP A 192 -21.93 28.40 -2.91
C ASP A 192 -21.65 29.91 -3.22
N THR A 193 -20.84 30.59 -2.39
CA THR A 193 -20.21 31.88 -2.69
C THR A 193 -18.79 31.69 -3.25
N HIS A 194 -18.67 31.60 -4.58
CA HIS A 194 -17.50 31.87 -5.45
C HIS A 194 -16.04 31.49 -5.05
N GLU A 195 -15.78 30.85 -3.93
CA GLU A 195 -14.42 30.47 -3.49
C GLU A 195 -14.08 29.03 -3.87
N LYS A 196 -12.82 28.82 -4.23
CA LYS A 196 -12.27 27.65 -4.93
C LYS A 196 -12.85 26.30 -4.44
N LYS A 197 -13.50 25.58 -5.36
CA LYS A 197 -13.86 24.16 -5.21
C LYS A 197 -12.68 23.37 -4.65
N ASP A 198 -12.85 22.73 -3.50
CA ASP A 198 -11.85 21.84 -2.95
C ASP A 198 -11.79 20.55 -3.79
N THR A 199 -10.96 20.56 -4.83
CA THR A 199 -10.81 19.49 -5.83
C THR A 199 -10.13 18.22 -5.29
N THR A 200 -9.72 18.22 -4.03
CA THR A 200 -8.89 17.17 -3.42
C THR A 200 -9.64 15.86 -3.15
N PHE A 201 -10.98 15.88 -3.13
CA PHE A 201 -11.82 14.72 -2.78
C PHE A 201 -12.77 14.24 -3.88
N VAL A 202 -12.46 14.54 -5.15
CA VAL A 202 -13.16 13.93 -6.28
C VAL A 202 -12.62 12.52 -6.52
N LEU A 203 -13.48 11.51 -6.47
CA LEU A 203 -13.12 10.14 -6.85
C LEU A 203 -13.18 9.98 -8.37
N HIS A 204 -12.08 9.52 -8.95
CA HIS A 204 -12.00 9.20 -10.38
C HIS A 204 -12.52 7.78 -10.66
N SER A 205 -12.92 7.51 -11.90
CA SER A 205 -13.50 6.22 -12.32
C SER A 205 -12.64 5.01 -11.95
N GLY A 206 -11.31 5.11 -12.07
CA GLY A 206 -10.38 4.04 -11.65
C GLY A 206 -10.42 3.78 -10.14
N GLN A 207 -10.48 4.84 -9.32
CA GLN A 207 -10.58 4.70 -7.86
C GLN A 207 -11.91 4.07 -7.46
N ILE A 208 -13.00 4.41 -8.15
CA ILE A 208 -14.32 3.83 -7.93
C ILE A 208 -14.30 2.33 -8.23
N ALA A 209 -13.68 1.91 -9.33
CA ALA A 209 -13.54 0.50 -9.68
C ALA A 209 -12.73 -0.28 -8.61
N ASP A 210 -11.61 0.28 -8.15
CA ASP A 210 -10.79 -0.31 -7.09
C ASP A 210 -11.57 -0.48 -5.78
N ILE A 211 -12.40 0.52 -5.42
CA ILE A 211 -13.27 0.47 -4.25
C ILE A 211 -14.32 -0.64 -4.39
N TYR A 212 -15.02 -0.71 -5.53
CA TYR A 212 -16.03 -1.74 -5.77
C TYR A 212 -15.44 -3.15 -5.69
N TRP A 213 -14.28 -3.35 -6.33
CA TRP A 213 -13.57 -4.61 -6.23
C TRP A 213 -13.20 -4.93 -4.77
N ALA A 214 -12.64 -3.98 -4.04
CA ALA A 214 -12.26 -4.17 -2.64
C ALA A 214 -13.47 -4.50 -1.73
N LEU A 215 -14.64 -3.90 -1.97
CA LEU A 215 -15.87 -4.21 -1.24
C LEU A 215 -16.22 -5.70 -1.34
N THR A 216 -16.13 -6.29 -2.54
CA THR A 216 -16.40 -7.73 -2.74
C THR A 216 -15.43 -8.61 -1.94
N VAL A 217 -14.15 -8.23 -1.90
CA VAL A 217 -13.10 -8.96 -1.17
C VAL A 217 -13.32 -8.90 0.34
N PHE A 218 -13.78 -7.76 0.86
CA PHE A 218 -14.05 -7.60 2.28
C PHE A 218 -15.37 -8.21 2.75
N GLY A 219 -16.14 -8.81 1.84
CA GLY A 219 -17.38 -9.52 2.12
C GLY A 219 -18.63 -8.65 2.07
N TYR A 220 -18.56 -7.43 1.51
CA TYR A 220 -19.77 -6.70 1.15
C TYR A 220 -20.28 -7.27 -0.16
N ARG A 221 -21.35 -8.08 -0.09
CA ARG A 221 -22.13 -8.40 -1.28
C ARG A 221 -22.95 -7.18 -1.66
N ASN A 222 -23.04 -6.89 -2.95
CA ASN A 222 -24.05 -5.98 -3.45
C ASN A 222 -25.40 -6.63 -3.19
N ASP A 223 -26.13 -6.21 -2.15
CA ASP A 223 -27.57 -6.46 -2.03
C ASP A 223 -28.33 -5.50 -2.98
N MET A 224 -27.82 -5.36 -4.21
CA MET A 224 -28.31 -4.49 -5.29
C MET A 224 -28.31 -5.28 -6.60
N GLU A 225 -28.87 -6.48 -6.57
CA GLU A 225 -29.52 -7.14 -7.73
C GLU A 225 -31.04 -7.07 -7.53
#